data_AF-A0A925X817-F1
#
_entry.id   AF-A0A925X817-F1
#
_cell.length_a   1.000
_cell.length_b   1.000
_cell.length_c   1.000
_cell.angle_alpha   90.00
_cell.angle_beta   90.00
_cell.angle_gamma   90.00
#
_symmetry.space_group_name_H-M   'P 1'
#
loop_
_entity.id
_entity.type
_entity.pdbx_description
1 polymer ?
#
loop_
_entity_poly.entity_id
_entity_poly.type
_entity_poly.pdbx_seq_one_letter_code
_entity_poly.pdbx_strand_id
1 'polypeptide(L)'
;MISWDAPEAKTPREIRHGDQQLCSVGWRGGTRIAVELEEAISRLFWRHNGTETETAGSTAPADARKSKLSLTKLIHPLLNLIRKAFMHRHTLHSFLALSLTGAAISCGCVSSDTDQMQDQPPSKRVEIKDGAEKRETVDRKTVDRFTANWAERPRLGANEMIAKYGQPQEATSERLIWHNAGPFKRISVMNLETPHDFPLPHVDFLEHTITYNVPQEKVGDLIAFDASSTINRTVGELSARCDLEGHNVLTLNLDHDIVTGKKTVGEARKAFGDIVTEDVAGKHPAYVEALQFQPAKMSTAAFPDKPVIPGSPVRPGEGEAQLASSSDKMNEAEVLATVIAIDLNEVNAAAQAKMKKPSQPVMDYAKMLHEQHGANAGKTMKLGQQIGATPLVTPGVEQLQKQGAGELAAIVLLDGLQFEKAYIDAMIKGHVEALATIDNKLMKSATNEDLKKLLSETRAHIAAHLEKAREIQGGMGR
;
A
#
# COMPACT_ATOMS: atom_id res chain seq x y z
N MET A 1 -13.77 50.17 5.07
CA MET A 1 -12.39 50.13 4.52
C MET A 1 -11.86 48.73 4.78
N ILE A 2 -11.59 47.83 3.84
CA ILE A 2 -11.55 47.79 2.37
C ILE A 2 -11.99 46.35 1.99
N SER A 3 -12.91 46.24 1.03
CA SER A 3 -13.29 44.99 0.34
C SER A 3 -12.25 44.66 -0.71
N TRP A 4 -11.92 43.37 -0.91
CA TRP A 4 -11.15 42.90 -2.06
C TRP A 4 -12.07 42.07 -2.95
N ASP A 5 -12.41 42.65 -4.10
CA ASP A 5 -13.16 42.01 -5.18
C ASP A 5 -12.23 41.12 -6.02
N ALA A 6 -12.70 39.92 -6.37
CA ALA A 6 -12.07 39.02 -7.32
C ALA A 6 -12.61 39.27 -8.75
N PRO A 7 -11.79 39.25 -9.81
CA PRO A 7 -12.27 39.48 -11.17
C PRO A 7 -12.83 38.22 -11.83
N GLU A 8 -13.95 38.39 -12.52
CA GLU A 8 -14.68 37.40 -13.32
C GLU A 8 -13.86 36.89 -14.53
N ALA A 9 -13.92 35.56 -14.75
CA ALA A 9 -13.34 34.90 -15.91
C ALA A 9 -14.25 35.02 -17.14
N LYS A 10 -13.70 35.52 -18.26
CA LYS A 10 -14.35 35.55 -19.57
C LYS A 10 -14.22 34.20 -20.29
N THR A 11 -15.33 33.69 -20.81
CA THR A 11 -15.39 32.51 -21.68
C THR A 11 -14.92 32.83 -23.12
N PRO A 12 -14.23 31.90 -23.82
CA PRO A 12 -14.08 31.97 -25.27
C PRO A 12 -15.16 31.18 -26.02
N ARG A 13 -15.59 31.78 -27.13
CA ARG A 13 -16.58 31.31 -28.11
C ARG A 13 -16.17 30.05 -28.88
N GLU A 14 -17.20 29.33 -29.30
CA GLU A 14 -17.25 28.34 -30.38
C GLU A 14 -16.41 28.69 -31.61
N ILE A 15 -15.67 27.70 -32.12
CA ILE A 15 -15.20 27.65 -33.51
C ILE A 15 -15.67 26.32 -34.12
N ARG A 16 -16.28 26.45 -35.30
CA ARG A 16 -17.04 25.46 -36.05
C ARG A 16 -16.17 24.31 -36.57
N HIS A 17 -16.78 23.12 -36.61
CA HIS A 17 -16.37 21.97 -37.40
C HIS A 17 -16.35 22.28 -38.91
N GLY A 18 -15.29 21.84 -39.57
CA GLY A 18 -15.20 21.72 -41.03
C GLY A 18 -14.44 20.44 -41.38
N ASP A 19 -15.14 19.52 -42.04
CA ASP A 19 -14.63 18.26 -42.59
C ASP A 19 -13.52 18.48 -43.61
N GLN A 20 -12.42 17.73 -43.52
CA GLN A 20 -11.67 17.23 -44.68
C GLN A 20 -11.11 15.83 -44.40
N GLN A 21 -11.74 14.82 -45.00
CA GLN A 21 -11.08 13.57 -45.40
C GLN A 21 -9.95 13.88 -46.39
N LEU A 22 -8.79 13.22 -46.27
CA LEU A 22 -8.02 12.72 -47.42
C LEU A 22 -6.94 11.71 -46.99
N CYS A 23 -7.14 10.47 -47.47
CA CYS A 23 -6.21 9.47 -48.00
C CYS A 23 -4.84 9.19 -47.35
N SER A 24 -4.70 7.90 -47.04
CA SER A 24 -3.49 7.08 -46.97
C SER A 24 -2.48 7.32 -48.11
N VAL A 25 -1.21 7.55 -47.74
CA VAL A 25 -0.05 7.26 -48.59
C VAL A 25 1.06 6.68 -47.71
N GLY A 26 1.44 5.43 -47.97
CA GLY A 26 2.56 4.77 -47.32
C GLY A 26 3.90 5.34 -47.80
N TRP A 27 4.89 5.39 -46.91
CA TRP A 27 6.25 5.78 -47.24
C TRP A 27 7.25 4.70 -46.81
N ARG A 28 7.81 4.02 -47.82
CA ARG A 28 9.13 3.39 -47.76
C ARG A 28 10.17 4.50 -47.97
N GLY A 29 11.21 4.58 -47.14
CA GLY A 29 12.31 5.53 -47.42
C GLY A 29 13.29 5.80 -46.29
N GLY A 30 13.91 4.76 -45.72
CA GLY A 30 14.87 4.89 -44.60
C GLY A 30 16.29 5.36 -44.95
N THR A 31 16.61 5.63 -46.22
CA THR A 31 18.00 5.91 -46.66
C THR A 31 18.25 7.31 -47.21
N ARG A 32 17.22 8.16 -47.34
CA ARG A 32 17.38 9.52 -47.89
C ARG A 32 17.45 10.64 -46.83
N ILE A 33 16.92 10.39 -45.63
CA ILE A 33 16.91 11.35 -44.51
C ILE A 33 18.29 11.49 -43.85
N ALA A 34 19.12 10.45 -43.90
CA ALA A 34 20.46 10.46 -43.29
C ALA A 34 21.47 11.36 -44.04
N VAL A 35 21.32 11.52 -45.36
CA VAL A 35 22.22 12.34 -46.19
C VAL A 35 21.86 13.83 -46.13
N GLU A 36 20.57 14.17 -45.98
CA GLU A 36 20.12 15.56 -45.86
C GLU A 36 20.45 16.19 -44.49
N LEU A 37 20.55 15.38 -43.43
CA LEU A 37 20.95 15.84 -42.10
C LEU A 37 22.45 16.19 -42.05
N GLU A 38 23.29 15.50 -42.81
CA GLU A 38 24.75 15.69 -42.86
C GLU A 38 25.13 17.01 -43.58
N GLU A 39 24.41 17.36 -44.65
CA GLU A 39 24.59 18.64 -45.35
C GLU A 39 24.08 19.84 -44.54
N ALA A 40 22.99 19.68 -43.78
CA ALA A 40 22.43 20.76 -42.95
C ALA A 40 23.35 21.15 -41.79
N ILE A 41 23.98 20.16 -41.15
CA ILE A 41 24.92 20.37 -40.04
C ILE A 41 26.23 21.02 -40.54
N SER A 42 26.70 20.66 -41.72
CA SER A 42 27.89 21.25 -42.34
C SER A 42 27.70 22.72 -42.74
N ARG A 43 26.49 23.10 -43.18
CA ARG A 43 26.16 24.50 -43.54
C ARG A 43 25.97 25.41 -42.33
N LEU A 44 25.46 24.89 -41.21
CA LEU A 44 25.33 25.64 -39.94
C LEU A 44 26.70 25.94 -39.31
N PHE A 45 27.68 25.03 -39.47
CA PHE A 45 29.02 25.19 -38.91
C PHE A 45 29.86 26.28 -39.63
N TRP A 46 29.63 26.49 -40.93
CA TRP A 46 30.35 27.51 -41.71
C TRP A 46 29.76 28.93 -41.54
N ARG A 47 28.46 29.05 -41.23
CA ARG A 47 27.78 30.35 -41.10
C ARG A 47 28.04 31.05 -39.77
N HIS A 48 28.57 30.35 -38.77
CA HIS A 48 28.76 30.90 -37.41
C HIS A 48 30.19 31.38 -37.10
N ASN A 49 31.17 31.15 -38.00
CA ASN A 49 32.60 31.43 -37.77
C ASN A 49 33.21 32.51 -38.67
N GLY A 50 32.41 33.31 -39.38
CA GLY A 50 32.93 34.37 -40.24
C GLY A 50 32.13 35.65 -40.15
N THR A 51 32.49 36.53 -39.20
CA THR A 51 32.61 38.00 -39.35
C THR A 51 32.77 38.63 -37.96
N GLU A 52 34.01 38.97 -37.58
CA GLU A 52 34.31 40.00 -36.58
C GLU A 52 34.54 41.33 -37.32
N THR A 53 33.88 42.41 -36.87
CA THR A 53 34.37 43.79 -37.03
C THR A 53 34.27 44.46 -35.67
N GLU A 54 35.44 44.80 -35.12
CA GLU A 54 35.64 45.52 -33.86
C GLU A 54 35.18 46.99 -33.95
N THR A 55 34.54 47.50 -32.90
CA THR A 55 34.89 48.80 -32.30
C THR A 55 34.59 48.81 -30.79
N ALA A 56 35.67 49.05 -30.05
CA ALA A 56 35.91 49.35 -28.64
C ALA A 56 34.79 49.83 -27.69
N GLY A 57 34.88 49.36 -26.43
CA GLY A 57 34.53 50.16 -25.24
C GLY A 57 34.15 49.38 -23.96
N SER A 58 35.06 49.35 -22.98
CA SER A 58 34.81 49.27 -21.51
C SER A 58 34.85 47.90 -20.75
N THR A 59 36.04 47.60 -20.22
CA THR A 59 36.42 47.17 -18.84
C THR A 59 35.76 45.99 -18.08
N ALA A 60 36.65 45.04 -17.68
CA ALA A 60 36.69 44.16 -16.47
C ALA A 60 36.28 42.67 -16.63
N PRO A 61 36.77 41.74 -15.76
CA PRO A 61 38.14 41.20 -15.70
C PRO A 61 38.22 39.67 -15.97
N ALA A 62 39.45 39.15 -15.95
CA ALA A 62 39.86 37.82 -16.38
C ALA A 62 39.25 36.63 -15.60
N ASP A 63 38.58 35.69 -16.31
CA ASP A 63 38.76 34.24 -16.09
C ASP A 63 38.20 33.31 -17.21
N ALA A 64 38.28 33.72 -18.48
CA ALA A 64 37.72 32.95 -19.60
C ALA A 64 38.78 32.51 -20.61
N ARG A 65 39.81 31.77 -20.18
CA ARG A 65 40.75 31.08 -21.11
C ARG A 65 41.22 29.72 -20.60
N LYS A 66 40.32 28.80 -20.23
CA LYS A 66 40.62 27.35 -20.15
C LYS A 66 39.39 26.49 -20.46
N SER A 67 38.92 26.49 -21.71
CA SER A 67 37.94 25.49 -22.19
C SER A 67 37.98 25.24 -23.71
N LYS A 68 39.14 25.44 -24.35
CA LYS A 68 39.33 25.17 -25.80
C LYS A 68 40.16 23.91 -26.12
N LEU A 69 40.36 23.02 -25.17
CA LEU A 69 40.89 21.67 -25.42
C LEU A 69 39.88 20.61 -24.99
N SER A 70 39.60 19.67 -25.88
CA SER A 70 38.85 18.41 -25.66
C SER A 70 37.38 18.33 -26.12
N LEU A 71 37.08 18.77 -27.35
CA LEU A 71 35.92 18.23 -28.08
C LEU A 71 36.31 17.27 -29.23
N THR A 72 37.54 17.36 -29.74
CA THR A 72 38.04 16.49 -30.82
C THR A 72 38.47 15.10 -30.37
N LYS A 73 38.62 14.86 -29.05
CA LYS A 73 39.02 13.54 -28.51
C LYS A 73 37.86 12.59 -28.16
N LEU A 74 36.60 13.03 -28.22
CA LEU A 74 35.44 12.16 -27.93
C LEU A 74 34.65 11.67 -29.15
N ILE A 75 34.81 12.31 -30.32
CA ILE A 75 33.94 12.04 -31.47
C ILE A 75 34.41 10.83 -32.29
N HIS A 76 35.72 10.54 -32.32
CA HIS A 76 36.29 9.43 -33.09
C HIS A 76 36.03 8.02 -32.51
N PRO A 77 36.05 7.77 -31.18
CA PRO A 77 35.74 6.46 -30.61
C PRO A 77 34.27 6.06 -30.81
N LEU A 78 33.36 7.04 -30.78
CA LEU A 78 31.91 6.82 -30.86
C LEU A 78 31.46 6.38 -32.27
N LEU A 79 32.05 6.95 -33.32
CA LEU A 79 31.81 6.55 -34.72
C LEU A 79 32.35 5.14 -35.03
N ASN A 80 33.44 4.72 -34.40
CA ASN A 80 33.99 3.36 -34.55
C ASN A 80 33.15 2.29 -33.82
N LEU A 81 32.45 2.65 -32.74
CA LEU A 81 31.57 1.74 -32.00
C LEU A 81 30.28 1.44 -32.81
N ILE A 82 29.71 2.47 -33.44
CA ILE A 82 28.52 2.35 -34.30
C ILE A 82 28.82 1.49 -35.55
N ARG A 83 30.03 1.59 -36.10
CA ARG A 83 30.49 0.77 -37.23
C ARG A 83 30.66 -0.72 -36.88
N LYS A 84 31.06 -1.04 -35.64
CA LYS A 84 31.20 -2.43 -35.16
C LYS A 84 29.86 -3.08 -34.82
N ALA A 85 28.92 -2.31 -34.27
CA ALA A 85 27.56 -2.81 -33.95
C ALA A 85 26.77 -3.23 -35.20
N PHE A 86 27.06 -2.62 -36.37
CA PHE A 86 26.37 -2.94 -37.62
C PHE A 86 26.90 -4.20 -38.34
N MET A 87 28.10 -4.68 -37.99
CA MET A 87 28.72 -5.87 -38.64
C MET A 87 28.47 -7.21 -37.91
N HIS A 88 27.80 -7.22 -36.76
CA HIS A 88 27.53 -8.45 -35.97
C HIS A 88 26.11 -9.01 -36.09
N ARG A 89 25.30 -8.54 -37.04
CA ARG A 89 23.92 -9.03 -37.26
C ARG A 89 23.77 -10.17 -38.27
N HIS A 90 24.85 -10.82 -38.69
CA HIS A 90 24.78 -11.99 -39.57
C HIS A 90 25.74 -13.09 -39.13
N THR A 91 25.34 -13.91 -38.16
CA THR A 91 25.75 -15.33 -38.02
C THR A 91 24.99 -15.96 -36.86
N LEU A 92 24.07 -16.89 -37.15
CA LEU A 92 24.03 -18.27 -36.64
C LEU A 92 22.63 -18.87 -36.87
N HIS A 93 22.59 -19.94 -37.66
CA HIS A 93 21.49 -20.89 -37.81
C HIS A 93 21.93 -22.23 -37.19
N SER A 94 21.01 -22.85 -36.45
CA SER A 94 20.76 -24.30 -36.35
C SER A 94 21.64 -25.19 -35.46
N PHE A 95 21.01 -26.30 -35.03
CA PHE A 95 21.40 -27.42 -34.12
C PHE A 95 20.92 -27.23 -32.66
N LEU A 96 20.16 -28.12 -31.99
CA LEU A 96 19.94 -29.58 -31.99
C LEU A 96 18.53 -29.88 -31.36
N ALA A 97 17.71 -30.85 -31.83
CA ALA A 97 17.41 -32.19 -31.25
C ALA A 97 16.85 -32.22 -29.79
N LEU A 98 15.94 -33.07 -29.29
CA LEU A 98 15.06 -34.17 -29.74
C LEU A 98 14.16 -34.52 -28.51
N SER A 99 12.90 -34.95 -28.73
CA SER A 99 12.06 -35.94 -27.98
C SER A 99 12.12 -36.03 -26.43
N LEU A 100 11.01 -36.03 -25.68
CA LEU A 100 10.11 -37.17 -25.41
C LEU A 100 9.04 -36.73 -24.39
N THR A 101 7.77 -37.10 -24.59
CA THR A 101 6.88 -37.51 -23.48
C THR A 101 5.80 -38.46 -24.00
N GLY A 102 5.88 -39.71 -23.54
CA GLY A 102 4.82 -40.70 -23.66
C GLY A 102 3.75 -40.49 -22.60
N ALA A 103 2.52 -40.82 -22.98
CA ALA A 103 1.33 -40.83 -22.12
C ALA A 103 1.28 -42.09 -21.24
N ALA A 104 0.65 -41.97 -20.07
CA ALA A 104 0.02 -43.09 -19.39
C ALA A 104 -1.31 -42.65 -18.77
N ILE A 105 -2.33 -43.42 -19.11
CA ILE A 105 -3.73 -43.36 -18.71
C ILE A 105 -3.91 -44.32 -17.53
N SER A 106 -4.76 -44.00 -16.56
CA SER A 106 -5.56 -45.02 -15.86
C SER A 106 -6.89 -44.47 -15.33
N CYS A 107 -7.99 -45.05 -15.85
CA CYS A 107 -9.31 -45.22 -15.19
C CYS A 107 -9.17 -45.94 -13.83
N GLY A 108 -10.12 -45.98 -12.90
CA GLY A 108 -11.53 -45.57 -12.86
C GLY A 108 -12.26 -46.24 -11.66
N CYS A 109 -13.58 -46.02 -11.60
CA CYS A 109 -14.63 -46.69 -10.77
C CYS A 109 -14.68 -46.30 -9.27
N VAL A 110 -15.72 -45.64 -8.74
CA VAL A 110 -17.16 -45.98 -8.55
C VAL A 110 -17.40 -47.09 -7.53
N SER A 111 -18.08 -46.74 -6.42
CA SER A 111 -19.28 -47.45 -5.92
C SER A 111 -20.01 -46.61 -4.85
N SER A 112 -21.33 -46.79 -4.85
CA SER A 112 -22.37 -46.17 -4.02
C SER A 112 -22.50 -46.82 -2.64
N ASP A 113 -23.04 -46.10 -1.66
CA ASP A 113 -24.35 -46.41 -1.06
C ASP A 113 -24.69 -45.45 0.10
N THR A 114 -25.99 -45.25 0.26
CA THR A 114 -26.71 -44.33 1.14
C THR A 114 -26.76 -44.81 2.60
N ASP A 115 -26.64 -43.90 3.57
CA ASP A 115 -27.55 -43.90 4.74
C ASP A 115 -27.65 -42.52 5.40
N GLN A 116 -28.84 -42.18 5.90
CA GLN A 116 -29.13 -40.92 6.57
C GLN A 116 -28.84 -41.00 8.06
N MET A 117 -28.09 -40.04 8.59
CA MET A 117 -28.23 -39.64 10.00
C MET A 117 -27.93 -38.15 10.15
N GLN A 118 -28.87 -37.46 10.79
CA GLN A 118 -28.77 -36.07 11.21
C GLN A 118 -27.60 -35.93 12.19
N ASP A 119 -26.62 -35.07 11.86
CA ASP A 119 -25.68 -34.56 12.85
C ASP A 119 -25.21 -33.16 12.45
N GLN A 120 -25.25 -32.25 13.43
CA GLN A 120 -24.78 -30.89 13.28
C GLN A 120 -23.27 -30.89 12.97
N PRO A 121 -22.78 -30.00 12.08
CA PRO A 121 -21.35 -29.97 11.79
C PRO A 121 -20.58 -29.61 13.06
N PRO A 122 -19.58 -30.42 13.48
CA PRO A 122 -18.71 -30.03 14.56
C PRO A 122 -18.00 -28.73 14.16
N SER A 123 -17.98 -27.78 15.10
CA SER A 123 -17.15 -26.58 15.04
C SER A 123 -15.78 -26.94 14.48
N LYS A 124 -15.53 -26.55 13.22
CA LYS A 124 -14.20 -26.66 12.64
C LYS A 124 -13.32 -25.74 13.46
N ARG A 125 -12.52 -26.35 14.34
CA ARG A 125 -11.27 -25.75 14.79
C ARG A 125 -10.58 -25.24 13.53
N VAL A 126 -10.47 -23.92 13.41
CA VAL A 126 -9.73 -23.29 12.31
C VAL A 126 -8.27 -23.67 12.55
N GLU A 127 -7.86 -24.78 11.93
CA GLU A 127 -6.46 -25.00 11.64
C GLU A 127 -6.02 -23.85 10.75
N ILE A 128 -5.24 -22.93 11.30
CA ILE A 128 -4.48 -21.99 10.49
C ILE A 128 -3.51 -22.85 9.69
N LYS A 129 -3.89 -23.14 8.45
CA LYS A 129 -2.97 -23.73 7.49
C LYS A 129 -1.85 -22.72 7.28
N ASP A 130 -0.65 -23.06 7.73
CA ASP A 130 0.60 -22.46 7.25
C ASP A 130 0.86 -22.87 5.79
N GLY A 131 -0.11 -22.56 4.92
CA GLY A 131 -0.07 -22.84 3.50
C GLY A 131 -0.25 -21.52 2.78
N ALA A 132 0.84 -20.98 2.24
CA ALA A 132 0.74 -20.01 1.16
C ALA A 132 0.03 -20.71 0.00
N GLU A 133 -1.31 -20.60 -0.07
CA GLU A 133 -2.06 -20.99 -1.25
C GLU A 133 -1.44 -20.26 -2.43
N LYS A 134 -1.10 -21.02 -3.48
CA LYS A 134 -0.44 -20.49 -4.68
C LYS A 134 -1.40 -19.51 -5.34
N ARG A 135 -1.25 -18.22 -5.04
CA ARG A 135 -2.06 -17.13 -5.59
C ARG A 135 -2.04 -17.24 -7.11
N GLU A 136 -3.22 -17.20 -7.72
CA GLU A 136 -3.36 -17.22 -9.17
C GLU A 136 -2.61 -16.03 -9.79
N THR A 137 -1.89 -16.29 -10.88
CA THR A 137 -1.17 -15.26 -11.62
C THR A 137 -2.08 -14.66 -12.69
N VAL A 138 -1.92 -13.37 -12.95
CA VAL A 138 -2.60 -12.69 -14.05
C VAL A 138 -2.05 -13.21 -15.39
N ASP A 139 -2.92 -13.43 -16.37
CA ASP A 139 -2.49 -13.92 -17.67
C ASP A 139 -1.70 -12.85 -18.46
N ARG A 140 -0.79 -13.32 -19.33
CA ARG A 140 0.10 -12.45 -20.10
C ARG A 140 -0.63 -11.40 -20.93
N LYS A 141 -1.78 -11.74 -21.55
CA LYS A 141 -2.51 -10.79 -22.40
C LYS A 141 -3.11 -9.66 -21.57
N THR A 142 -3.58 -9.97 -20.37
CA THR A 142 -4.07 -8.95 -19.44
C THR A 142 -2.94 -8.05 -18.95
N VAL A 143 -1.77 -8.61 -18.60
CA VAL A 143 -0.59 -7.82 -18.23
C VAL A 143 -0.14 -6.90 -19.38
N ASP A 144 -0.05 -7.43 -20.60
CA ASP A 144 0.34 -6.65 -21.79
C ASP A 144 -0.67 -5.52 -22.05
N ARG A 145 -1.97 -5.77 -21.87
CA ARG A 145 -3.02 -4.74 -22.01
C ARG A 145 -2.85 -3.62 -20.98
N PHE A 146 -2.59 -3.94 -19.72
CA PHE A 146 -2.41 -2.94 -18.67
C PHE A 146 -1.13 -2.13 -18.84
N THR A 147 -0.05 -2.78 -19.27
CA THR A 147 1.27 -2.14 -19.42
C THR A 147 1.48 -1.45 -20.77
N ALA A 148 0.54 -1.55 -21.71
CA ALA A 148 0.67 -1.03 -23.07
C ALA A 148 0.98 0.48 -23.13
N ASN A 149 0.41 1.26 -22.20
CA ASN A 149 0.55 2.72 -22.15
C ASN A 149 1.45 3.20 -21.01
N TRP A 150 2.24 2.29 -20.42
CA TRP A 150 3.19 2.66 -19.38
C TRP A 150 4.33 3.50 -19.94
N ALA A 151 4.92 4.34 -19.07
CA ALA A 151 6.20 4.96 -19.34
C ALA A 151 7.26 3.89 -19.69
N GLU A 152 8.22 4.26 -20.53
CA GLU A 152 9.13 3.30 -21.13
C GLU A 152 9.96 2.55 -20.08
N ARG A 153 10.53 3.24 -19.09
CA ARG A 153 11.41 2.62 -18.09
C ARG A 153 10.66 1.64 -17.17
N PRO A 154 9.52 2.01 -16.55
CA PRO A 154 8.71 1.04 -15.80
C PRO A 154 8.27 -0.17 -16.63
N ARG A 155 7.92 0.03 -17.91
CA ARG A 155 7.51 -1.07 -18.79
C ARG A 155 8.67 -2.03 -19.09
N LEU A 156 9.89 -1.51 -19.23
CA LEU A 156 11.08 -2.34 -19.40
C LEU A 156 11.39 -3.11 -18.10
N GLY A 157 11.41 -2.43 -16.95
CA GLY A 157 11.59 -3.09 -15.65
C GLY A 157 10.52 -4.15 -15.36
N ALA A 158 9.26 -3.89 -15.73
CA ALA A 158 8.20 -4.89 -15.67
C ALA A 158 8.51 -6.14 -16.50
N ASN A 159 9.00 -5.98 -17.72
CA ASN A 159 9.37 -7.12 -18.56
C ASN A 159 10.55 -7.90 -17.99
N GLU A 160 11.52 -7.23 -17.37
CA GLU A 160 12.63 -7.88 -16.68
C GLU A 160 12.15 -8.70 -15.48
N MET A 161 11.27 -8.13 -14.63
CA MET A 161 10.68 -8.84 -13.50
C MET A 161 9.83 -10.02 -13.97
N ILE A 162 9.05 -9.88 -15.05
CA ILE A 162 8.29 -10.99 -15.63
C ILE A 162 9.23 -12.09 -16.14
N ALA A 163 10.34 -11.73 -16.79
CA ALA A 163 11.30 -12.69 -17.30
C ALA A 163 11.98 -13.48 -16.17
N LYS A 164 12.27 -12.82 -15.04
CA LYS A 164 12.94 -13.43 -13.89
C LYS A 164 12.00 -14.21 -12.96
N TYR A 165 10.82 -13.65 -12.65
CA TYR A 165 9.91 -14.15 -11.61
C TYR A 165 8.60 -14.74 -12.16
N GLY A 166 8.38 -14.70 -13.48
CA GLY A 166 7.14 -15.17 -14.11
C GLY A 166 6.02 -14.12 -14.06
N GLN A 167 4.79 -14.53 -14.36
CA GLN A 167 3.65 -13.61 -14.35
C GLN A 167 3.33 -13.10 -12.93
N PRO A 168 2.93 -11.82 -12.77
CA PRO A 168 2.58 -11.24 -11.49
C PRO A 168 1.25 -11.82 -10.96
N GLN A 169 1.01 -11.70 -9.65
CA GLN A 169 -0.27 -12.04 -9.04
C GLN A 169 -1.26 -10.87 -9.05
N GLU A 170 -0.77 -9.63 -9.17
CA GLU A 170 -1.63 -8.46 -9.38
C GLU A 170 -1.13 -7.64 -10.56
N ALA A 171 -2.05 -7.14 -11.39
CA ALA A 171 -1.74 -6.25 -12.50
C ALA A 171 -2.85 -5.19 -12.65
N THR A 172 -2.45 -3.93 -12.75
CA THR A 172 -3.32 -2.79 -13.06
C THR A 172 -2.63 -1.85 -14.05
N SER A 173 -3.32 -0.81 -14.52
CA SER A 173 -2.70 0.24 -15.35
C SER A 173 -1.61 1.03 -14.61
N GLU A 174 -1.46 0.88 -13.30
CA GLU A 174 -0.50 1.66 -12.51
C GLU A 174 0.58 0.81 -11.83
N ARG A 175 0.39 -0.51 -11.69
CA ARG A 175 1.37 -1.37 -11.02
C ARG A 175 1.26 -2.85 -11.38
N LEU A 176 2.38 -3.56 -11.25
CA LEU A 176 2.45 -5.02 -11.20
C LEU A 176 3.02 -5.45 -9.85
N ILE A 177 2.46 -6.52 -9.25
CA ILE A 177 2.92 -7.04 -7.95
C ILE A 177 3.18 -8.54 -8.02
N TRP A 178 4.35 -8.94 -7.52
CA TRP A 178 4.67 -10.31 -7.16
C TRP A 178 4.70 -10.45 -5.64
N HIS A 179 4.04 -11.48 -5.12
CA HIS A 179 4.05 -11.82 -3.70
C HIS A 179 4.93 -13.05 -3.48
N ASN A 180 5.78 -13.00 -2.44
CA ASN A 180 6.63 -14.12 -2.03
C ASN A 180 7.53 -14.67 -3.17
N ALA A 181 8.07 -13.77 -4.01
CA ALA A 181 9.00 -14.12 -5.07
C ALA A 181 10.44 -14.02 -4.55
N GLY A 182 11.19 -15.13 -4.61
CA GLY A 182 12.56 -15.18 -4.06
C GLY A 182 12.59 -14.88 -2.55
N PRO A 183 13.54 -14.06 -2.06
CA PRO A 183 13.60 -13.67 -0.66
C PRO A 183 12.62 -12.53 -0.30
N PHE A 184 11.88 -12.00 -1.28
CA PHE A 184 11.07 -10.81 -1.09
C PHE A 184 9.66 -11.17 -0.66
N LYS A 185 9.15 -10.43 0.32
CA LYS A 185 7.73 -10.44 0.68
C LYS A 185 6.90 -9.94 -0.49
N ARG A 186 7.39 -8.90 -1.17
CA ARG A 186 6.71 -8.26 -2.30
C ARG A 186 7.72 -7.61 -3.25
N ILE A 187 7.48 -7.75 -4.54
CA ILE A 187 8.13 -6.98 -5.60
C ILE A 187 7.04 -6.15 -6.28
N SER A 188 7.25 -4.85 -6.44
CA SER A 188 6.30 -3.96 -7.09
C SER A 188 7.00 -3.16 -8.19
N VAL A 189 6.41 -3.15 -9.39
CA VAL A 189 6.80 -2.22 -10.46
C VAL A 189 5.65 -1.24 -10.65
N MET A 190 5.91 0.06 -10.53
CA MET A 190 4.91 1.12 -10.63
C MET A 190 5.09 1.93 -11.91
N ASN A 191 3.99 2.29 -12.58
CA ASN A 191 3.97 3.23 -13.70
C ASN A 191 4.13 4.69 -13.23
N LEU A 192 5.14 4.93 -12.41
CA LEU A 192 5.45 6.23 -11.82
C LEU A 192 6.96 6.34 -11.69
N GLU A 193 7.55 7.26 -12.45
CA GLU A 193 8.97 7.60 -12.35
C GLU A 193 9.16 8.71 -11.32
N THR A 194 9.89 8.44 -10.24
CA THR A 194 10.23 9.45 -9.22
C THR A 194 11.73 9.77 -9.30
N PRO A 195 12.15 10.99 -9.66
CA PRO A 195 13.56 11.35 -9.73
C PRO A 195 14.27 11.13 -8.39
N HIS A 196 15.46 10.53 -8.45
CA HIS A 196 16.30 10.25 -7.29
C HIS A 196 17.79 10.42 -7.64
N ASP A 197 18.51 11.22 -6.85
CA ASP A 197 19.88 11.64 -7.18
C ASP A 197 20.99 10.84 -6.47
N PHE A 198 20.64 9.88 -5.61
CA PHE A 198 21.61 9.08 -4.87
C PHE A 198 21.63 7.63 -5.36
N PRO A 199 22.80 7.02 -5.59
CA PRO A 199 24.15 7.62 -5.55
C PRO A 199 24.46 8.49 -6.76
N LEU A 200 23.69 8.33 -7.83
CA LEU A 200 23.73 9.08 -9.08
C LEU A 200 22.29 9.33 -9.56
N PRO A 201 22.02 10.37 -10.36
CA PRO A 201 20.70 10.66 -10.91
C PRO A 201 20.08 9.49 -11.69
N HIS A 202 18.94 9.03 -11.23
CA HIS A 202 18.10 7.99 -11.84
C HIS A 202 16.62 8.21 -11.46
N VAL A 203 15.76 7.24 -11.75
CA VAL A 203 14.32 7.30 -11.41
C VAL A 203 13.86 6.03 -10.72
N ASP A 204 13.03 6.19 -9.69
CA ASP A 204 12.53 5.10 -8.89
C ASP A 204 11.19 4.59 -9.45
N PHE A 205 11.12 3.32 -9.82
CA PHE A 205 9.87 2.67 -10.26
C PHE A 205 9.75 1.20 -9.84
N LEU A 206 10.81 0.61 -9.30
CA LEU A 206 10.87 -0.78 -8.86
C LEU A 206 11.14 -0.83 -7.36
N GLU A 207 10.26 -1.49 -6.61
CA GLU A 207 10.34 -1.65 -5.15
C GLU A 207 10.49 -3.13 -4.79
N HIS A 208 11.42 -3.41 -3.87
CA HIS A 208 11.55 -4.72 -3.22
C HIS A 208 11.31 -4.57 -1.73
N THR A 209 10.30 -5.29 -1.23
CA THR A 209 9.94 -5.34 0.19
C THR A 209 10.35 -6.67 0.79
N ILE A 210 11.00 -6.62 1.94
CA ILE A 210 11.32 -7.78 2.76
C ILE A 210 10.58 -7.74 4.09
N THR A 211 10.42 -8.90 4.69
CA THR A 211 10.01 -9.01 6.08
C THR A 211 11.19 -8.66 6.99
N TYR A 212 11.12 -7.51 7.65
CA TYR A 212 12.21 -6.98 8.46
C TYR A 212 11.72 -6.13 9.62
N ASN A 213 12.29 -6.42 10.78
CA ASN A 213 11.93 -5.80 12.04
C ASN A 213 12.89 -4.65 12.37
N VAL A 214 12.62 -3.44 11.86
CA VAL A 214 13.46 -2.26 12.11
C VAL A 214 13.29 -1.76 13.56
N PRO A 215 14.37 -1.71 14.37
CA PRO A 215 14.35 -1.07 15.69
C PRO A 215 14.00 0.41 15.58
N GLN A 216 13.23 0.95 16.54
CA GLN A 216 12.73 2.32 16.46
C GLN A 216 13.86 3.35 16.37
N GLU A 217 14.90 3.15 17.16
CA GLU A 217 16.10 3.97 17.25
C GLU A 217 16.92 3.96 15.96
N LYS A 218 16.68 3.01 15.05
CA LYS A 218 17.35 2.90 13.75
C LYS A 218 16.59 3.51 12.58
N VAL A 219 15.32 3.87 12.77
CA VAL A 219 14.51 4.45 11.69
C VAL A 219 15.14 5.73 11.13
N GLY A 220 15.64 6.61 12.02
CA GLY A 220 16.32 7.84 11.60
C GLY A 220 17.61 7.58 10.82
N ASP A 221 18.39 6.57 11.21
CA ASP A 221 19.62 6.19 10.53
C ASP A 221 19.34 5.69 9.10
N LEU A 222 18.29 4.88 8.91
CA LEU A 222 17.92 4.35 7.58
C LEU A 222 17.45 5.46 6.63
N ILE A 223 16.60 6.37 7.10
CA ILE A 223 16.15 7.52 6.31
C ILE A 223 17.31 8.46 5.96
N ALA A 224 18.29 8.62 6.86
CA ALA A 224 19.49 9.42 6.59
C ALA A 224 20.46 8.74 5.60
N PHE A 225 20.40 7.40 5.49
CA PHE A 225 21.19 6.64 4.54
C PHE A 225 20.59 6.71 3.13
N ASP A 226 19.31 6.40 2.96
CA ASP A 226 18.62 6.37 1.67
C ASP A 226 17.17 6.86 1.82
N ALA A 227 16.81 7.91 1.08
CA ALA A 227 15.46 8.49 1.12
C ALA A 227 14.41 7.61 0.44
N SER A 228 14.84 6.62 -0.34
CA SER A 228 13.98 5.66 -1.02
C SER A 228 13.73 4.38 -0.21
N SER A 229 14.31 4.26 0.99
CA SER A 229 13.96 3.22 1.95
C SER A 229 12.63 3.55 2.65
N THR A 230 11.69 2.60 2.63
CA THR A 230 10.38 2.72 3.31
C THR A 230 10.28 1.72 4.44
N ILE A 231 9.93 2.19 5.64
CA ILE A 231 9.79 1.36 6.85
C ILE A 231 8.32 1.33 7.29
N ASN A 232 7.76 0.13 7.43
CA ASN A 232 6.46 -0.07 8.07
C ASN A 232 6.60 -1.08 9.23
N ARG A 233 6.82 -0.55 10.44
CA ARG A 233 7.09 -1.36 11.63
C ARG A 233 5.90 -2.22 12.04
N THR A 234 4.67 -1.70 11.94
CA THR A 234 3.47 -2.41 12.39
C THR A 234 3.30 -3.77 11.71
N VAL A 235 3.65 -3.88 10.42
CA VAL A 235 3.58 -5.12 9.64
C VAL A 235 4.95 -5.77 9.36
N GLY A 236 6.01 -5.25 9.97
CA GLY A 236 7.37 -5.77 9.83
C GLY A 236 7.93 -5.71 8.42
N GLU A 237 7.82 -4.55 7.76
CA GLU A 237 8.30 -4.36 6.39
C GLU A 237 9.42 -3.32 6.33
N LEU A 238 10.44 -3.65 5.54
CA LEU A 238 11.45 -2.73 5.01
C LEU A 238 11.45 -2.88 3.49
N SER A 239 11.35 -1.78 2.78
CA SER A 239 11.45 -1.73 1.32
C SER A 239 12.60 -0.83 0.89
N ALA A 240 13.18 -1.15 -0.27
CA ALA A 240 14.01 -0.24 -1.06
C ALA A 240 13.36 -0.02 -2.44
N ARG A 241 13.49 1.20 -2.98
CA ARG A 241 12.98 1.57 -4.30
C ARG A 241 14.08 2.20 -5.16
N CYS A 242 14.16 1.79 -6.42
CA CYS A 242 15.19 2.19 -7.39
C CYS A 242 14.68 1.90 -8.83
N ASP A 243 15.52 2.03 -9.85
CA ASP A 243 15.30 1.50 -11.20
C ASP A 243 15.78 0.05 -11.37
N LEU A 244 16.75 -0.38 -10.57
CA LEU A 244 17.38 -1.70 -10.66
C LEU A 244 17.13 -2.57 -9.43
N GLU A 245 16.87 -3.86 -9.66
CA GLU A 245 16.73 -4.85 -8.58
C GLU A 245 18.02 -4.96 -7.75
N GLY A 246 19.19 -5.00 -8.40
CA GLY A 246 20.45 -5.15 -7.68
C GLY A 246 20.76 -3.98 -6.75
N HIS A 247 20.34 -2.77 -7.12
CA HIS A 247 20.49 -1.58 -6.25
C HIS A 247 19.51 -1.62 -5.07
N ASN A 248 18.28 -2.10 -5.28
CA ASN A 248 17.37 -2.36 -4.16
C ASN A 248 17.94 -3.40 -3.18
N VAL A 249 18.54 -4.49 -3.69
CA VAL A 249 19.21 -5.51 -2.87
C VAL A 249 20.38 -4.90 -2.10
N LEU A 250 21.17 -4.03 -2.74
CA LEU A 250 22.26 -3.29 -2.11
C LEU A 250 21.76 -2.37 -1.00
N THR A 251 20.71 -1.59 -1.23
CA THR A 251 20.08 -0.74 -0.20
C THR A 251 19.68 -1.59 1.00
N LEU A 252 18.94 -2.68 0.79
CA LEU A 252 18.47 -3.56 1.87
C LEU A 252 19.62 -4.21 2.67
N ASN A 253 20.72 -4.57 1.99
CA ASN A 253 21.93 -5.09 2.65
C ASN A 253 22.63 -4.03 3.51
N LEU A 254 22.72 -2.80 3.03
CA LEU A 254 23.32 -1.70 3.77
C LEU A 254 22.43 -1.20 4.91
N ASP A 255 21.10 -1.22 4.73
CA ASP A 255 20.14 -1.00 5.81
C ASP A 255 20.33 -2.02 6.94
N HIS A 256 20.51 -3.31 6.59
CA HIS A 256 20.82 -4.35 7.57
C HIS A 256 22.17 -4.11 8.28
N ASP A 257 23.21 -3.71 7.56
CA ASP A 257 24.51 -3.36 8.14
C ASP A 257 24.40 -2.17 9.12
N ILE A 258 23.55 -1.18 8.83
CA ILE A 258 23.28 -0.04 9.74
C ILE A 258 22.52 -0.49 10.99
N VAL A 259 21.47 -1.29 10.82
CA VAL A 259 20.64 -1.79 11.92
C VAL A 259 21.47 -2.66 12.87
N THR A 260 22.34 -3.50 12.35
CA THR A 260 23.22 -4.38 13.13
C THR A 260 24.47 -3.68 13.68
N GLY A 261 24.69 -2.40 13.34
CA GLY A 261 25.84 -1.63 13.78
C GLY A 261 27.15 -1.99 13.08
N LYS A 262 27.10 -2.79 12.02
CA LYS A 262 28.26 -3.13 11.18
C LYS A 262 28.75 -1.94 10.35
N LYS A 263 27.86 -0.99 10.05
CA LYS A 263 28.20 0.28 9.39
C LYS A 263 27.48 1.45 10.05
N THR A 264 28.14 2.60 10.07
CA THR A 264 27.49 3.90 10.24
C THR A 264 26.80 4.32 8.94
N VAL A 265 25.89 5.30 9.03
CA VAL A 265 25.23 5.90 7.85
C VAL A 265 26.25 6.40 6.83
N GLY A 266 27.29 7.11 7.26
CA GLY A 266 28.33 7.63 6.38
C GLY A 266 29.13 6.54 5.67
N GLU A 267 29.49 5.48 6.38
CA GLU A 267 30.17 4.31 5.80
C GLU A 267 29.28 3.56 4.82
N ALA A 268 27.98 3.44 5.11
CA ALA A 268 27.02 2.82 4.21
C ALA A 268 26.84 3.63 2.92
N ARG A 269 26.70 4.97 3.01
CA ARG A 269 26.61 5.84 1.82
C ARG A 269 27.87 5.75 0.96
N LYS A 270 29.05 5.73 1.58
CA LYS A 270 30.31 5.53 0.86
C LYS A 270 30.37 4.14 0.21
N ALA A 271 30.02 3.10 0.96
CA ALA A 271 30.01 1.72 0.46
C ALA A 271 29.05 1.54 -0.71
N PHE A 272 27.88 2.20 -0.70
CA PHE A 272 26.97 2.19 -1.83
C PHE A 272 27.65 2.67 -3.12
N GLY A 273 28.27 3.86 -3.08
CA GLY A 273 28.97 4.42 -4.23
C GLY A 273 30.14 3.56 -4.71
N ASP A 274 30.92 3.01 -3.78
CA ASP A 274 32.04 2.10 -4.10
C ASP A 274 31.52 0.82 -4.79
N ILE A 275 30.47 0.18 -4.23
CA ILE A 275 29.88 -1.06 -4.75
C ILE A 275 29.24 -0.84 -6.13
N VAL A 276 28.50 0.26 -6.32
CA VAL A 276 27.94 0.59 -7.65
C VAL A 276 29.05 0.81 -8.67
N THR A 277 30.15 1.45 -8.29
CA THR A 277 31.31 1.62 -9.17
C THR A 277 31.91 0.27 -9.58
N GLU A 278 31.97 -0.68 -8.66
CA GLU A 278 32.44 -2.04 -8.93
C GLU A 278 31.50 -2.85 -9.82
N ASP A 279 30.19 -2.75 -9.60
CA ASP A 279 29.20 -3.43 -10.42
C ASP A 279 29.21 -2.91 -11.87
N VAL A 280 29.26 -1.59 -12.05
CA VAL A 280 29.40 -0.95 -13.38
C VAL A 280 30.70 -1.37 -14.09
N ALA A 281 31.75 -1.72 -13.34
CA ALA A 281 32.98 -2.28 -13.88
C ALA A 281 32.89 -3.78 -14.21
N GLY A 282 31.72 -4.41 -14.06
CA GLY A 282 31.46 -5.81 -14.37
C GLY A 282 31.97 -6.79 -13.30
N LYS A 283 32.20 -6.33 -12.07
CA LYS A 283 32.69 -7.20 -10.98
C LYS A 283 31.59 -7.97 -10.25
N HIS A 284 30.32 -7.56 -10.41
CA HIS A 284 29.14 -8.16 -9.78
C HIS A 284 29.32 -8.43 -8.27
N PRO A 285 29.46 -7.39 -7.43
CA PRO A 285 29.61 -7.56 -6.00
C PRO A 285 28.44 -8.33 -5.38
N ALA A 286 28.71 -9.22 -4.42
CA ALA A 286 27.67 -10.04 -3.77
C ALA A 286 26.48 -9.22 -3.23
N TYR A 287 26.74 -7.99 -2.77
CA TYR A 287 25.74 -7.08 -2.22
C TYR A 287 24.69 -6.60 -3.25
N VAL A 288 24.94 -6.69 -4.56
CA VAL A 288 23.94 -6.40 -5.60
C VAL A 288 23.25 -7.67 -6.13
N GLU A 289 23.84 -8.85 -5.91
CA GLU A 289 23.31 -10.11 -6.44
C GLU A 289 22.28 -10.76 -5.51
N ALA A 290 22.49 -10.67 -4.19
CA ALA A 290 21.64 -11.32 -3.21
C ALA A 290 21.63 -10.58 -1.87
N LEU A 291 20.58 -10.83 -1.07
CA LEU A 291 20.59 -10.45 0.33
C LEU A 291 21.67 -11.24 1.07
N GLN A 292 22.51 -10.55 1.83
CA GLN A 292 23.62 -11.09 2.61
C GLN A 292 23.19 -11.56 4.01
N PHE A 293 21.88 -11.60 4.24
CA PHE A 293 21.22 -12.05 5.45
C PHE A 293 19.90 -12.71 5.07
N GLN A 294 19.34 -13.51 5.98
CA GLN A 294 18.03 -14.14 5.80
C GLN A 294 16.94 -13.24 6.39
N PRO A 295 15.98 -12.74 5.60
CA PRO A 295 14.82 -12.02 6.13
C PRO A 295 14.01 -12.88 7.10
N ALA A 296 13.36 -12.23 8.07
CA ALA A 296 12.51 -12.91 9.03
C ALA A 296 11.30 -13.57 8.33
N LYS A 297 10.71 -14.60 8.96
CA LYS A 297 9.48 -15.20 8.44
C LYS A 297 8.30 -14.24 8.63
N MET A 298 7.37 -14.25 7.69
CA MET A 298 6.19 -13.38 7.70
C MET A 298 5.38 -13.48 9.01
N SER A 299 5.24 -14.67 9.57
CA SER A 299 4.53 -14.91 10.84
C SER A 299 5.21 -14.30 12.06
N THR A 300 6.50 -13.96 11.97
CA THR A 300 7.31 -13.54 13.12
C THR A 300 7.63 -12.04 13.17
N ALA A 301 7.17 -11.27 12.18
CA ALA A 301 7.65 -9.90 11.96
C ALA A 301 6.63 -8.80 12.26
N ALA A 302 5.42 -9.12 12.72
CA ALA A 302 4.53 -8.06 13.16
C ALA A 302 5.10 -7.43 14.44
N PHE A 303 5.30 -6.11 14.46
CA PHE A 303 5.38 -5.34 15.69
C PHE A 303 4.03 -4.68 15.94
N PRO A 304 3.04 -5.39 16.50
CA PRO A 304 1.78 -4.75 16.86
C PRO A 304 2.09 -3.66 17.90
N ASP A 305 1.78 -2.41 17.56
CA ASP A 305 1.83 -1.33 18.53
C ASP A 305 0.94 -1.64 19.74
N LYS A 306 1.30 -1.10 20.89
CA LYS A 306 0.54 -1.28 22.13
C LYS A 306 -0.47 -0.14 22.30
N PRO A 307 -1.70 -0.42 22.76
CA PRO A 307 -2.65 0.63 23.11
C PRO A 307 -2.06 1.58 24.16
N VAL A 308 -2.24 2.89 23.96
CA VAL A 308 -1.79 3.94 24.90
C VAL A 308 -2.92 4.46 25.79
N ILE A 309 -4.17 4.19 25.43
CA ILE A 309 -5.34 4.55 26.23
C ILE A 309 -5.46 3.54 27.38
N PRO A 310 -5.32 3.96 28.64
CA PRO A 310 -5.38 3.05 29.78
C PRO A 310 -6.72 2.30 29.82
N GLY A 311 -6.68 0.97 29.99
CA GLY A 311 -7.87 0.12 30.03
C GLY A 311 -8.46 -0.21 28.66
N SER A 312 -7.79 0.15 27.56
CA SER A 312 -8.25 -0.24 26.22
C SER A 312 -8.28 -1.75 26.00
N PRO A 313 -9.19 -2.24 25.14
CA PRO A 313 -9.19 -3.63 24.73
C PRO A 313 -7.88 -4.03 24.06
N VAL A 314 -7.41 -5.23 24.40
CA VAL A 314 -6.22 -5.85 23.81
C VAL A 314 -6.64 -7.03 22.93
N ARG A 315 -5.84 -7.34 21.91
CA ARG A 315 -5.98 -8.59 21.15
C ARG A 315 -5.20 -9.71 21.86
N PRO A 316 -5.65 -10.97 21.77
CA PRO A 316 -4.82 -12.10 22.13
C PRO A 316 -3.50 -12.05 21.34
N GLY A 317 -2.36 -12.05 22.03
CA GLY A 317 -1.04 -12.06 21.42
C GLY A 317 -0.25 -13.32 21.76
N GLU A 318 0.62 -13.75 20.83
CA GLU A 318 1.69 -14.73 21.08
C GLU A 318 2.72 -14.12 22.05
N GLY A 319 2.45 -14.21 23.36
CA GLY A 319 3.36 -13.69 24.40
C GLY A 319 2.69 -13.16 25.66
N GLU A 320 1.37 -12.99 25.66
CA GLU A 320 0.60 -12.59 26.86
C GLU A 320 -0.55 -13.59 27.14
N ALA A 321 -0.30 -14.87 26.85
CA ALA A 321 -1.11 -16.00 27.33
C ALA A 321 -1.01 -16.23 28.85
N GLN A 322 -0.49 -15.25 29.61
CA GLN A 322 -0.22 -15.38 31.04
C GLN A 322 -1.07 -14.43 31.91
N LEU A 323 -2.26 -14.03 31.42
CA LEU A 323 -3.21 -13.22 32.21
C LEU A 323 -4.65 -13.76 32.24
N ALA A 324 -4.89 -15.03 31.89
CA ALA A 324 -6.15 -15.71 32.20
C ALA A 324 -6.00 -16.57 33.46
N SER A 325 -5.75 -15.91 34.60
CA SER A 325 -5.99 -16.53 35.90
C SER A 325 -7.51 -16.59 36.12
N SER A 326 -8.09 -17.79 36.08
CA SER A 326 -9.52 -18.14 36.23
C SER A 326 -10.48 -17.78 35.08
N SER A 327 -11.48 -18.66 34.86
CA SER A 327 -12.57 -18.50 33.89
C SER A 327 -13.34 -17.20 34.10
N ASP A 328 -13.49 -16.78 35.35
CA ASP A 328 -14.27 -15.60 35.72
C ASP A 328 -13.62 -14.32 35.18
N LYS A 329 -12.29 -14.16 35.33
CA LYS A 329 -11.60 -13.00 34.77
C LYS A 329 -11.66 -12.93 33.25
N MET A 330 -11.69 -14.09 32.58
CA MET A 330 -11.85 -14.15 31.13
C MET A 330 -13.26 -13.71 30.71
N ASN A 331 -14.29 -14.09 31.48
CA ASN A 331 -15.65 -13.62 31.27
C ASN A 331 -15.77 -12.10 31.50
N GLU A 332 -15.20 -11.57 32.58
CA GLU A 332 -15.17 -10.11 32.83
C GLU A 332 -14.48 -9.37 31.68
N ALA A 333 -13.33 -9.88 31.20
CA ALA A 333 -12.59 -9.30 30.10
C ALA A 333 -13.39 -9.27 28.78
N GLU A 334 -14.12 -10.34 28.43
CA GLU A 334 -14.98 -10.37 27.26
C GLU A 334 -16.20 -9.45 27.44
N VAL A 335 -16.82 -9.40 28.63
CA VAL A 335 -17.96 -8.52 28.91
C VAL A 335 -17.56 -7.06 28.74
N LEU A 336 -16.45 -6.64 29.36
CA LEU A 336 -15.92 -5.29 29.23
C LEU A 336 -15.64 -4.94 27.76
N ALA A 337 -14.97 -5.83 27.02
CA ALA A 337 -14.65 -5.61 25.62
C ALA A 337 -15.91 -5.55 24.73
N THR A 338 -16.95 -6.33 25.05
CA THR A 338 -18.22 -6.30 24.33
C THR A 338 -18.94 -4.96 24.54
N VAL A 339 -19.03 -4.46 25.77
CA VAL A 339 -19.63 -3.14 26.06
C VAL A 339 -18.87 -2.04 25.33
N ILE A 340 -17.53 -2.05 25.41
CA ILE A 340 -16.69 -1.07 24.70
C ILE A 340 -16.92 -1.15 23.18
N ALA A 341 -17.05 -2.34 22.61
CA ALA A 341 -17.31 -2.49 21.18
C ALA A 341 -18.69 -1.94 20.77
N ILE A 342 -19.74 -2.17 21.56
CA ILE A 342 -21.07 -1.57 21.33
C ILE A 342 -20.96 -0.04 21.36
N ASP A 343 -20.38 0.51 22.42
CA ASP A 343 -20.26 1.96 22.58
C ASP A 343 -19.46 2.61 21.45
N LEU A 344 -18.34 2.01 21.03
CA LEU A 344 -17.52 2.56 19.95
C LEU A 344 -18.20 2.45 18.58
N ASN A 345 -19.02 1.42 18.34
CA ASN A 345 -19.83 1.33 17.13
C ASN A 345 -20.84 2.50 17.06
N GLU A 346 -21.53 2.80 18.17
CA GLU A 346 -22.49 3.91 18.28
C GLU A 346 -21.79 5.28 18.13
N VAL A 347 -20.63 5.47 18.77
CA VAL A 347 -19.81 6.68 18.61
C VAL A 347 -19.42 6.91 17.15
N ASN A 348 -18.98 5.86 16.45
CA ASN A 348 -18.59 5.95 15.05
C ASN A 348 -19.79 6.28 14.15
N ALA A 349 -20.94 5.62 14.36
CA ALA A 349 -22.16 5.91 13.62
C ALA A 349 -22.64 7.34 13.83
N ALA A 350 -22.67 7.80 15.08
CA ALA A 350 -23.03 9.16 15.45
C ALA A 350 -22.06 10.21 14.87
N ALA A 351 -20.75 9.93 14.86
CA ALA A 351 -19.76 10.80 14.23
C ALA A 351 -20.02 10.96 12.71
N GLN A 352 -20.32 9.86 12.01
CA GLN A 352 -20.68 9.91 10.59
C GLN A 352 -21.98 10.67 10.35
N ALA A 353 -23.01 10.43 11.17
CA ALA A 353 -24.28 11.14 11.07
C ALA A 353 -24.11 12.66 11.21
N LYS A 354 -23.27 13.13 12.14
CA LYS A 354 -22.96 14.58 12.27
C LYS A 354 -22.34 15.15 10.99
N MET A 355 -21.48 14.41 10.29
CA MET A 355 -20.86 14.87 9.04
C MET A 355 -21.83 14.98 7.87
N LYS A 356 -22.90 14.17 7.86
CA LYS A 356 -23.97 14.24 6.85
C LYS A 356 -24.86 15.47 6.97
N LYS A 357 -24.65 16.31 7.99
CA LYS A 357 -25.43 17.54 8.27
C LYS A 357 -26.95 17.31 8.21
N PRO A 358 -27.47 16.32 8.96
CA PRO A 358 -28.88 15.99 8.95
C PRO A 358 -29.72 17.10 9.59
N SER A 359 -31.04 16.92 9.55
CA SER A 359 -32.00 17.74 10.28
C SER A 359 -31.63 17.89 11.77
N GLN A 360 -32.07 19.00 12.38
CA GLN A 360 -31.74 19.32 13.77
C GLN A 360 -32.08 18.20 14.77
N PRO A 361 -33.24 17.53 14.70
CA PRO A 361 -33.55 16.41 15.61
C PRO A 361 -32.56 15.25 15.52
N VAL A 362 -32.14 14.88 14.31
CA VAL A 362 -31.16 13.80 14.08
C VAL A 362 -29.75 14.24 14.49
N MET A 363 -29.38 15.49 14.22
CA MET A 363 -28.12 16.08 14.67
C MET A 363 -27.98 16.05 16.20
N ASP A 364 -29.03 16.44 16.93
CA ASP A 364 -29.01 16.46 18.39
C ASP A 364 -29.00 15.06 18.98
N TYR A 365 -29.71 14.12 18.37
CA TYR A 365 -29.64 12.71 18.74
C TYR A 365 -28.24 12.12 18.51
N ALA A 366 -27.62 12.37 17.36
CA ALA A 366 -26.26 11.92 17.09
C ALA A 366 -25.24 12.53 18.07
N LYS A 367 -25.36 13.81 18.44
CA LYS A 367 -24.50 14.40 19.48
C LYS A 367 -24.67 13.69 20.82
N MET A 368 -25.92 13.44 21.23
CA MET A 368 -26.24 12.73 22.47
C MET A 368 -25.59 11.34 22.49
N LEU A 369 -25.75 10.55 21.42
CA LEU A 369 -25.15 9.22 21.32
C LEU A 369 -23.63 9.28 21.40
N HIS A 370 -22.99 10.16 20.62
CA HIS A 370 -21.54 10.32 20.62
C HIS A 370 -21.01 10.61 22.03
N GLU A 371 -21.62 11.56 22.74
CA GLU A 371 -21.20 11.97 24.08
C GLU A 371 -21.43 10.86 25.11
N GLN A 372 -22.62 10.25 25.12
CA GLN A 372 -23.00 9.32 26.18
C GLN A 372 -22.36 7.94 26.00
N HIS A 373 -22.29 7.41 24.78
CA HIS A 373 -21.56 6.17 24.52
C HIS A 373 -20.05 6.36 24.69
N GLY A 374 -19.48 7.49 24.25
CA GLY A 374 -18.07 7.81 24.49
C GLY A 374 -17.73 7.87 25.99
N ALA A 375 -18.60 8.50 26.78
CA ALA A 375 -18.45 8.51 28.24
C ALA A 375 -18.58 7.11 28.86
N ASN A 376 -19.49 6.28 28.37
CA ASN A 376 -19.66 4.92 28.87
C ASN A 376 -18.48 4.00 28.52
N ALA A 377 -17.93 4.10 27.30
CA ALA A 377 -16.71 3.38 26.91
C ALA A 377 -15.53 3.75 27.83
N GLY A 378 -15.34 5.04 28.11
CA GLY A 378 -14.30 5.51 29.02
C GLY A 378 -14.48 5.01 30.46
N LYS A 379 -15.73 5.01 30.98
CA LYS A 379 -16.06 4.41 32.28
C LYS A 379 -15.77 2.91 32.32
N THR A 380 -16.11 2.19 31.25
CA THR A 380 -15.89 0.75 31.12
C THR A 380 -14.41 0.40 31.11
N MET A 381 -13.58 1.14 30.36
CA MET A 381 -12.11 0.97 30.36
C MET A 381 -11.54 1.20 31.76
N LYS A 382 -11.96 2.26 32.45
CA LYS A 382 -11.52 2.56 33.82
C LYS A 382 -11.92 1.46 34.80
N LEU A 383 -13.15 0.93 34.68
CA LEU A 383 -13.60 -0.15 35.56
C LEU A 383 -12.77 -1.42 35.36
N GLY A 384 -12.46 -1.80 34.11
CA GLY A 384 -11.60 -2.95 33.83
C GLY A 384 -10.26 -2.88 34.56
N GLN A 385 -9.65 -1.69 34.61
CA GLN A 385 -8.44 -1.48 35.39
C GLN A 385 -8.67 -1.64 36.90
N GLN A 386 -9.76 -1.08 37.43
CA GLN A 386 -10.09 -1.13 38.85
C GLN A 386 -10.33 -2.56 39.34
N ILE A 387 -10.99 -3.39 38.54
CA ILE A 387 -11.29 -4.79 38.89
C ILE A 387 -10.19 -5.77 38.46
N GLY A 388 -9.11 -5.28 37.83
CA GLY A 388 -8.00 -6.10 37.37
C GLY A 388 -8.36 -7.05 36.22
N ALA A 389 -9.32 -6.68 35.38
CA ALA A 389 -9.74 -7.41 34.18
C ALA A 389 -9.48 -6.55 32.94
N THR A 390 -8.39 -6.84 32.22
CA THR A 390 -8.06 -6.16 30.96
C THR A 390 -9.07 -6.59 29.88
N PRO A 391 -9.78 -5.67 29.22
CA PRO A 391 -10.75 -6.05 28.18
C PRO A 391 -10.06 -6.80 27.03
N LEU A 392 -10.64 -7.92 26.59
CA LEU A 392 -10.05 -8.81 25.59
C LEU A 392 -10.92 -8.88 24.33
N VAL A 393 -10.33 -8.57 23.17
CA VAL A 393 -10.98 -8.73 21.87
C VAL A 393 -11.00 -10.20 21.47
N THR A 394 -12.09 -10.90 21.82
CA THR A 394 -12.34 -12.28 21.38
C THR A 394 -12.91 -12.30 19.96
N PRO A 395 -12.98 -13.47 19.28
CA PRO A 395 -13.62 -13.57 17.96
C PRO A 395 -15.06 -13.05 17.94
N GLY A 396 -15.79 -13.17 19.05
CA GLY A 396 -17.14 -12.62 19.20
C GLY A 396 -17.15 -11.09 19.23
N VAL A 397 -16.23 -10.48 19.97
CA VAL A 397 -16.05 -9.02 20.02
C VAL A 397 -15.62 -8.49 18.64
N GLU A 398 -14.70 -9.19 17.97
CA GLU A 398 -14.26 -8.83 16.61
C GLU A 398 -15.40 -8.91 15.60
N GLN A 399 -16.25 -9.94 15.68
CA GLN A 399 -17.43 -10.07 14.83
C GLN A 399 -18.41 -8.91 15.05
N LEU A 400 -18.62 -8.49 16.30
CA LEU A 400 -19.49 -7.35 16.62
C LEU A 400 -18.94 -6.03 16.06
N GLN A 401 -17.63 -5.81 16.15
CA GLN A 401 -16.96 -4.65 15.53
C GLN A 401 -17.13 -4.65 14.00
N LYS A 402 -16.95 -5.81 13.36
CA LYS A 402 -17.16 -5.97 11.91
C LYS A 402 -18.62 -5.73 11.51
N GLN A 403 -19.57 -6.23 12.28
CA GLN A 403 -21.00 -6.01 12.03
C GLN A 403 -21.33 -4.50 12.09
N GLY A 404 -20.92 -3.80 13.14
CA GLY A 404 -21.16 -2.36 13.27
C GLY A 404 -20.52 -1.56 12.14
N ALA A 405 -19.28 -1.89 11.75
CA ALA A 405 -18.61 -1.27 10.60
C ALA A 405 -19.36 -1.54 9.28
N GLY A 406 -19.87 -2.75 9.06
CA GLY A 406 -20.63 -3.12 7.87
C GLY A 406 -22.00 -2.41 7.79
N GLU A 407 -22.72 -2.33 8.89
CA GLU A 407 -24.00 -1.60 8.98
C GLU A 407 -23.78 -0.10 8.71
N LEU A 408 -22.72 0.49 9.29
CA LEU A 408 -22.34 1.87 9.03
C LEU A 408 -21.98 2.09 7.55
N ALA A 409 -21.18 1.20 6.96
CA ALA A 409 -20.79 1.27 5.55
C ALA A 409 -21.99 1.25 4.60
N ALA A 410 -23.05 0.50 4.94
CA ALA A 410 -24.28 0.44 4.15
C ALA A 410 -25.06 1.78 4.17
N ILE A 411 -25.14 2.45 5.32
CA ILE A 411 -25.94 3.67 5.44
C ILE A 411 -25.20 4.94 4.99
N VAL A 412 -23.86 5.01 5.09
CA VAL A 412 -23.09 6.22 4.72
C VAL A 412 -23.12 6.55 3.23
N LEU A 413 -23.55 5.62 2.38
CA LEU A 413 -23.76 5.85 0.94
C LEU A 413 -25.04 6.62 0.64
N LEU A 414 -25.94 6.76 1.61
CA LEU A 414 -27.20 7.50 1.49
C LEU A 414 -27.00 8.97 1.83
N ASP A 415 -27.92 9.81 1.39
CA ASP A 415 -27.94 11.25 1.67
C ASP A 415 -29.36 11.75 2.01
N GLY A 416 -29.42 12.94 2.63
CA GLY A 416 -30.67 13.61 2.99
C GLY A 416 -31.60 12.72 3.81
N LEU A 417 -32.90 12.78 3.52
CA LEU A 417 -33.92 12.04 4.26
C LEU A 417 -33.73 10.51 4.20
N GLN A 418 -33.14 9.98 3.13
CA GLN A 418 -32.87 8.53 3.03
C GLN A 418 -31.81 8.11 4.05
N PHE A 419 -30.74 8.91 4.18
CA PHE A 419 -29.73 8.72 5.22
C PHE A 419 -30.34 8.84 6.61
N GLU A 420 -31.09 9.90 6.87
CA GLU A 420 -31.66 10.16 8.19
C GLU A 420 -32.57 9.01 8.65
N LYS A 421 -33.44 8.53 7.76
CA LYS A 421 -34.31 7.39 8.05
C LYS A 421 -33.49 6.12 8.31
N ALA A 422 -32.54 5.80 7.42
CA ALA A 422 -31.71 4.61 7.58
C ALA A 422 -30.85 4.65 8.85
N TYR A 423 -30.34 5.82 9.22
CA TYR A 423 -29.60 6.03 10.45
C TYR A 423 -30.49 5.78 11.67
N ILE A 424 -31.66 6.42 11.76
CA ILE A 424 -32.58 6.21 12.90
C ILE A 424 -33.07 4.76 12.97
N ASP A 425 -33.38 4.13 11.84
CA ASP A 425 -33.77 2.72 11.77
C ASP A 425 -32.63 1.81 12.29
N ALA A 426 -31.37 2.08 11.91
CA ALA A 426 -30.20 1.36 12.38
C ALA A 426 -29.98 1.54 13.89
N MET A 427 -30.13 2.76 14.42
CA MET A 427 -30.01 3.04 15.86
C MET A 427 -31.08 2.29 16.65
N ILE A 428 -32.34 2.28 16.19
CA ILE A 428 -33.41 1.50 16.83
C ILE A 428 -33.05 0.02 16.86
N LYS A 429 -32.63 -0.55 15.73
CA LYS A 429 -32.26 -1.96 15.62
C LYS A 429 -31.09 -2.29 16.56
N GLY A 430 -29.99 -1.53 16.48
CA GLY A 430 -28.79 -1.73 17.28
C GLY A 430 -29.05 -1.64 18.78
N HIS A 431 -29.85 -0.66 19.22
CA HIS A 431 -30.20 -0.52 20.63
C HIS A 431 -31.08 -1.68 21.14
N VAL A 432 -32.00 -2.19 20.33
CA VAL A 432 -32.78 -3.39 20.67
C VAL A 432 -31.88 -4.62 20.84
N GLU A 433 -30.95 -4.82 19.91
CA GLU A 433 -29.99 -5.93 19.96
C GLU A 433 -29.00 -5.80 21.14
N ALA A 434 -28.56 -4.58 21.45
CA ALA A 434 -27.70 -4.28 22.58
C ALA A 434 -28.39 -4.57 23.93
N LEU A 435 -29.65 -4.15 24.09
CA LEU A 435 -30.45 -4.49 25.28
C LEU A 435 -30.59 -6.00 25.45
N ALA A 436 -30.92 -6.71 24.36
CA ALA A 436 -31.03 -8.16 24.38
C ALA A 436 -29.67 -8.83 24.73
N THR A 437 -28.57 -8.28 24.24
CA THR A 437 -27.21 -8.76 24.53
C THR A 437 -26.87 -8.56 26.01
N ILE A 438 -27.18 -7.40 26.58
CA ILE A 438 -26.96 -7.14 28.00
C ILE A 438 -27.77 -8.12 28.86
N ASP A 439 -29.07 -8.24 28.58
CA ASP A 439 -29.99 -9.04 29.39
C ASP A 439 -29.70 -10.54 29.31
N ASN A 440 -29.45 -11.03 28.10
CA ASN A 440 -29.38 -12.47 27.85
C ASN A 440 -27.96 -13.04 27.94
N LYS A 441 -26.92 -12.22 27.75
CA LYS A 441 -25.52 -12.65 27.74
C LYS A 441 -24.70 -11.96 28.83
N LEU A 442 -24.58 -10.63 28.78
CA LEU A 442 -23.57 -9.92 29.59
C LEU A 442 -23.88 -9.97 31.09
N MET A 443 -25.12 -9.70 31.49
CA MET A 443 -25.55 -9.77 32.89
C MET A 443 -25.42 -11.16 33.51
N LYS A 444 -25.49 -12.22 32.68
CA LYS A 444 -25.32 -13.62 33.12
C LYS A 444 -23.85 -14.04 33.17
N SER A 445 -22.99 -13.41 32.37
CA SER A 445 -21.57 -13.73 32.27
C SER A 445 -20.74 -12.97 33.30
N ALA A 446 -21.14 -11.74 33.64
CA ALA A 446 -20.49 -10.94 34.66
C ALA A 446 -20.74 -11.51 36.07
N THR A 447 -19.67 -11.67 36.82
CA THR A 447 -19.65 -12.12 38.22
C THR A 447 -19.33 -10.97 39.16
N ASN A 448 -18.53 -9.99 38.72
CA ASN A 448 -18.16 -8.81 39.49
C ASN A 448 -19.36 -7.85 39.68
N GLU A 449 -19.61 -7.42 40.92
CA GLU A 449 -20.77 -6.59 41.27
C GLU A 449 -20.67 -5.16 40.70
N ASP A 450 -19.48 -4.57 40.62
CA ASP A 450 -19.30 -3.26 39.99
C ASP A 450 -19.53 -3.33 38.48
N LEU A 451 -19.15 -4.44 37.82
CA LEU A 451 -19.45 -4.65 36.40
C LEU A 451 -20.95 -4.85 36.17
N LYS A 452 -21.65 -5.62 37.01
CA LYS A 452 -23.11 -5.76 36.94
C LYS A 452 -23.82 -4.43 37.13
N LYS A 453 -23.32 -3.58 38.03
CA LYS A 453 -23.83 -2.23 38.24
C LYS A 453 -23.64 -1.38 36.97
N LEU A 454 -22.44 -1.37 36.39
CA LEU A 454 -22.16 -0.66 35.13
C LEU A 454 -23.08 -1.15 34.00
N LEU A 455 -23.29 -2.45 33.87
CA LEU A 455 -24.19 -3.03 32.86
C LEU A 455 -25.65 -2.57 33.07
N SER A 456 -26.10 -2.51 34.33
CA SER A 456 -27.45 -2.04 34.66
C SER A 456 -27.65 -0.56 34.31
N GLU A 457 -26.65 0.29 34.59
CA GLU A 457 -26.63 1.70 34.20
C GLU A 457 -26.60 1.86 32.67
N THR A 458 -25.72 1.10 32.00
CA THR A 458 -25.60 1.07 30.53
C THR A 458 -26.93 0.70 29.88
N ARG A 459 -27.58 -0.36 30.37
CA ARG A 459 -28.90 -0.81 29.90
C ARG A 459 -29.95 0.30 30.01
N ALA A 460 -29.97 1.02 31.12
CA ALA A 460 -30.92 2.12 31.33
C ALA A 460 -30.70 3.26 30.32
N HIS A 461 -29.44 3.61 30.05
CA HIS A 461 -29.10 4.61 29.02
C HIS A 461 -29.52 4.18 27.62
N ILE A 462 -29.19 2.94 27.21
CA ILE A 462 -29.56 2.40 25.90
C ILE A 462 -31.09 2.37 25.72
N ALA A 463 -31.84 2.03 26.77
CA ALA A 463 -33.30 2.06 26.72
C ALA A 463 -33.84 3.50 26.48
N ALA A 464 -33.25 4.51 27.16
CA ALA A 464 -33.63 5.90 26.94
C ALA A 464 -33.29 6.40 25.52
N HIS A 465 -32.12 5.99 24.99
CA HIS A 465 -31.72 6.30 23.63
C HIS A 465 -32.64 5.66 22.58
N LEU A 466 -33.06 4.41 22.80
CA LEU A 466 -34.01 3.71 21.94
C LEU A 466 -35.35 4.43 21.86
N GLU A 467 -35.90 4.84 23.01
CA GLU A 467 -37.15 5.61 23.04
C GLU A 467 -37.00 6.93 22.29
N LYS A 468 -35.85 7.61 22.45
CA LYS A 468 -35.59 8.85 21.70
C LYS A 468 -35.53 8.63 20.19
N ALA A 469 -34.91 7.54 19.73
CA ALA A 469 -34.88 7.19 18.31
C ALA A 469 -36.28 6.93 17.75
N ARG A 470 -37.14 6.23 18.51
CA ARG A 470 -38.54 5.97 18.14
C ARG A 470 -39.37 7.25 18.05
N GLU A 471 -39.17 8.20 18.96
CA GLU A 471 -39.80 9.53 18.89
C GLU A 471 -39.44 10.24 17.57
N ILE A 472 -38.15 10.23 17.20
CA ILE A 472 -37.66 10.85 15.97
C ILE A 472 -38.27 10.14 14.75
N GLN A 473 -38.23 8.81 14.73
CA GLN A 473 -38.80 8.00 13.65
C GLN A 473 -40.30 8.32 13.44
N GLY A 474 -41.07 8.44 14.53
CA GLY A 474 -42.49 8.82 14.47
C GLY A 474 -42.74 10.25 13.97
N GLY A 475 -41.76 11.14 14.17
CA GLY A 475 -41.77 12.52 13.65
C GLY A 475 -41.39 12.61 12.16
N MET A 476 -40.61 11.67 11.63
CA MET A 476 -40.17 11.66 10.22
C MET A 476 -41.27 11.29 9.22
N GLY A 477 -42.36 10.66 9.68
CA GLY A 477 -43.50 10.25 8.84
C GLY A 477 -44.61 11.30 8.73
N ARG A 478 -44.41 12.49 9.31
CA ARG A 478 -45.31 13.65 9.25
C ARG A 478 -44.65 14.76 8.46
#